data_AF-A0AAV9AAQ0-F1
#
_entry.id   AF-A0AAV9AAQ0-F1
#
_cell.length_a   1.000
_cell.length_b   1.000
_cell.length_c   1.000
_cell.angle_alpha   90.00
_cell.angle_beta   90.00
_cell.angle_gamma   90.00
#
_symmetry.space_group_name_H-M   'P 1'
#
loop_
_entity.id
_entity.type
_entity.pdbx_description
1 polymer ?
#
loop_
_entity_poly.entity_id
_entity_poly.type
_entity_poly.pdbx_seq_one_letter_code
_entity_poly.pdbx_strand_id
1 'polypeptide(L)'
;MGIQEKEFTGNSLPLLSLNHVSLVCRSVRDSAKFYQEVLGFVLVKRPSSFNFEGAWLFNYGIGIHLLQYSSDTTAPKAPSVINPKDNHISFQCTDTNLVKRKLEEMAIKYVTAVVEEGGILVGQLFFHDPDGYMIEICDCQKLPVLPLSSCPLKKPPHSTLANKQETLRSMMSAKSLCSAGEANWMLDNLINDIVDITF
;
A
#
# COMPACT_ATOMS: atom_id res chain seq x y z
N MET A 1 9.80 -2.79 29.84
CA MET A 1 11.22 -2.54 29.49
C MET A 1 11.23 -1.47 28.42
N GLY A 2 11.71 -0.27 28.76
CA GLY A 2 11.82 0.83 27.79
C GLY A 2 12.99 0.60 26.84
N ILE A 3 12.79 0.92 25.56
CA ILE A 3 13.86 0.94 24.57
C ILE A 3 14.84 2.04 25.00
N GLN A 4 16.10 1.70 25.27
CA GLN A 4 17.13 2.70 25.54
C GLN A 4 17.45 3.45 24.24
N GLU A 5 17.33 4.77 24.27
CA GLU A 5 17.63 5.64 23.14
C GLU A 5 19.14 5.76 22.96
N LYS A 6 19.63 5.39 21.77
CA LYS A 6 21.00 5.62 21.34
C LYS A 6 20.97 6.66 20.23
N GLU A 7 21.73 7.73 20.39
CA GLU A 7 21.82 8.82 19.41
C GLU A 7 22.32 8.28 18.07
N PHE A 8 21.48 8.35 17.03
CA PHE A 8 21.75 7.70 15.74
C PHE A 8 22.56 8.64 14.84
N THR A 9 23.88 8.57 14.93
CA THR A 9 24.81 9.29 14.04
C THR A 9 25.12 8.42 12.81
N GLY A 10 24.20 8.36 11.85
CA GLY A 10 24.40 7.55 10.65
C GLY A 10 23.67 8.09 9.43
N ASN A 11 24.42 8.31 8.35
CA ASN A 11 23.87 8.56 7.00
C ASN A 11 22.99 7.38 6.61
N SER A 12 21.66 7.56 6.70
CA SER A 12 20.70 6.54 6.29
C SER A 12 20.87 6.17 4.80
N LEU A 13 20.43 4.97 4.45
CA LEU A 13 20.32 4.56 3.05
C LEU A 13 19.46 5.59 2.27
N PRO A 14 19.81 5.89 1.01
CA PRO A 14 19.07 6.85 0.18
C PRO A 14 17.76 6.24 -0.35
N LEU A 15 16.90 5.78 0.56
CA LEU A 15 15.60 5.20 0.23
C LEU A 15 14.59 6.31 -0.07
N LEU A 16 13.74 6.09 -1.08
CA LEU A 16 12.65 7.00 -1.44
C LEU A 16 11.35 6.63 -0.73
N SER A 17 10.93 5.38 -0.88
CA SER A 17 9.70 4.82 -0.33
C SER A 17 9.77 3.28 -0.30
N LEU A 18 8.77 2.66 0.33
CA LEU A 18 8.52 1.23 0.15
C LEU A 18 8.06 0.98 -1.29
N ASN A 19 8.78 0.15 -2.04
CA ASN A 19 8.48 -0.08 -3.45
C ASN A 19 7.40 -1.14 -3.65
N HIS A 20 7.54 -2.32 -3.03
CA HIS A 20 6.59 -3.41 -3.15
C HIS A 20 6.65 -4.39 -1.97
N VAL A 21 5.61 -5.20 -1.82
CA VAL A 21 5.58 -6.38 -0.96
C VAL A 21 5.50 -7.63 -1.84
N SER A 22 6.30 -8.64 -1.49
CA SER A 22 6.35 -9.92 -2.18
C SER A 22 5.56 -10.97 -1.40
N LEU A 23 4.63 -11.66 -2.06
CA LEU A 23 3.76 -12.67 -1.46
C LEU A 23 3.79 -13.95 -2.29
N VAL A 24 3.94 -15.09 -1.61
CA VAL A 24 3.92 -16.41 -2.24
C VAL A 24 2.51 -16.99 -2.11
N CYS A 25 1.89 -17.34 -3.22
CA CYS A 25 0.49 -17.72 -3.27
C CYS A 25 0.29 -19.09 -3.92
N ARG A 26 -0.81 -19.75 -3.59
CA ARG A 26 -1.22 -21.01 -4.23
C ARG A 26 -1.68 -20.80 -5.66
N SER A 27 -2.33 -19.67 -5.92
CA SER A 27 -2.93 -19.33 -7.20
C SER A 27 -2.75 -17.84 -7.47
N VAL A 28 -1.91 -17.52 -8.44
CA VAL A 28 -1.70 -16.13 -8.89
C VAL A 28 -3.01 -15.53 -9.38
N ARG A 29 -3.84 -16.34 -10.05
CA ARG A 29 -5.15 -15.91 -10.54
C ARG A 29 -6.09 -15.51 -9.40
N ASP A 30 -6.23 -16.35 -8.38
CA ASP A 30 -7.17 -16.08 -7.28
C ASP A 30 -6.68 -14.94 -6.40
N SER A 31 -5.38 -14.88 -6.14
CA SER A 31 -4.75 -13.77 -5.42
C SER A 31 -4.88 -12.46 -6.19
N ALA A 32 -4.55 -12.43 -7.49
CA ALA A 32 -4.70 -11.23 -8.30
C ALA A 32 -6.16 -10.74 -8.31
N LYS A 33 -7.11 -11.66 -8.51
CA LYS A 33 -8.53 -11.33 -8.45
C LYS A 33 -8.92 -10.72 -7.11
N PHE A 34 -8.49 -11.30 -5.99
CA PHE A 34 -8.74 -10.76 -4.66
C PHE A 34 -8.17 -9.34 -4.52
N TYR A 35 -6.89 -9.12 -4.86
CA TYR A 35 -6.27 -7.81 -4.73
C TYR A 35 -6.91 -6.76 -5.63
N GLN A 36 -7.39 -7.13 -6.82
CA GLN A 36 -8.11 -6.24 -7.72
C GLN A 36 -9.53 -5.92 -7.21
N GLU A 37 -10.32 -6.92 -6.84
CA GLU A 37 -11.74 -6.75 -6.50
C GLU A 37 -11.96 -6.24 -5.07
N VAL A 38 -11.15 -6.70 -4.11
CA VAL A 38 -11.28 -6.33 -2.70
C VAL A 38 -10.51 -5.04 -2.40
N LEU A 39 -9.24 -5.00 -2.81
CA LEU A 39 -8.32 -3.91 -2.48
C LEU A 39 -8.12 -2.90 -3.62
N GLY A 40 -8.74 -3.09 -4.78
CA GLY A 40 -8.69 -2.11 -5.87
C GLY A 40 -7.34 -1.99 -6.56
N PHE A 41 -6.44 -2.97 -6.43
CA PHE A 41 -5.19 -2.97 -7.16
C PHE A 41 -5.40 -3.14 -8.67
N VAL A 42 -4.44 -2.71 -9.49
CA VAL A 42 -4.45 -2.98 -10.93
C VAL A 42 -3.26 -3.84 -11.33
N LEU A 43 -3.47 -4.79 -12.25
CA LEU A 43 -2.38 -5.55 -12.85
C LEU A 43 -1.48 -4.62 -13.67
N VAL A 44 -0.18 -4.81 -13.58
CA VAL A 44 0.82 -4.07 -14.36
C VAL A 44 1.73 -5.00 -15.13
N LYS A 45 2.34 -4.49 -16.20
CA LYS A 45 3.25 -5.23 -17.07
C LYS A 45 4.40 -5.81 -16.25
N ARG A 46 4.60 -7.11 -16.37
CA ARG A 46 5.71 -7.82 -15.73
C ARG A 46 6.97 -7.72 -16.60
N PRO A 47 8.17 -7.60 -16.01
CA PRO A 47 9.42 -7.76 -16.77
C PRO A 47 9.45 -9.10 -17.50
N SER A 48 9.73 -9.07 -18.80
CA SER A 48 9.73 -10.26 -19.66
C SER A 48 10.82 -11.28 -19.31
N SER A 49 11.84 -10.87 -18.56
CA SER A 49 12.92 -11.74 -18.08
C SER A 49 12.50 -12.71 -16.98
N PHE A 50 11.31 -12.53 -16.40
CA PHE A 50 10.83 -13.41 -15.32
C PHE A 50 10.08 -14.63 -15.90
N ASN A 51 10.64 -15.81 -15.69
CA ASN A 51 10.21 -17.08 -16.29
C ASN A 51 9.44 -18.01 -15.32
N PHE A 52 8.96 -17.49 -14.19
CA PHE A 52 8.13 -18.21 -13.22
C PHE A 52 6.65 -17.79 -13.32
N GLU A 53 5.73 -18.50 -12.69
CA GLU A 53 4.32 -18.08 -12.64
C GLU A 53 4.15 -16.97 -11.58
N GLY A 54 3.72 -15.78 -12.00
CA GLY A 54 3.63 -14.62 -11.10
C GLY A 54 2.92 -13.43 -11.73
N ALA A 55 2.51 -12.48 -10.89
CA ALA A 55 1.87 -11.25 -11.32
C ALA A 55 2.43 -10.05 -10.55
N TRP A 56 2.35 -8.88 -11.18
CA TRP A 56 2.64 -7.62 -10.53
C TRP A 56 1.36 -6.80 -10.49
N LEU A 57 1.01 -6.28 -9.32
CA LEU A 57 -0.08 -5.34 -9.16
C LEU A 57 0.45 -4.04 -8.56
N PHE A 58 -0.25 -2.94 -8.82
CA PHE A 58 0.13 -1.64 -8.29
C PHE A 58 -1.11 -0.83 -7.92
N ASN A 59 -1.07 -0.17 -6.76
CA ASN A 59 -1.96 0.93 -6.38
C ASN A 59 -1.39 1.61 -5.12
N TYR A 60 -1.89 2.78 -4.76
CA TYR A 60 -1.57 3.47 -3.50
C TYR A 60 -0.06 3.74 -3.28
N GLY A 61 0.74 3.83 -4.34
CA GLY A 61 2.19 4.00 -4.23
C GLY A 61 2.99 2.75 -3.87
N ILE A 62 2.37 1.58 -3.93
CA ILE A 62 3.02 0.31 -3.59
C ILE A 62 2.69 -0.79 -4.60
N GLY A 63 3.69 -1.61 -4.93
CA GLY A 63 3.52 -2.83 -5.69
C GLY A 63 3.17 -4.05 -4.83
N ILE A 64 2.39 -4.99 -5.39
CA ILE A 64 2.27 -6.35 -4.88
C ILE A 64 2.85 -7.30 -5.93
N HIS A 65 3.90 -8.02 -5.55
CA HIS A 65 4.52 -9.05 -6.38
C HIS A 65 4.03 -10.41 -5.91
N LEU A 66 3.19 -11.05 -6.72
CA LEU A 66 2.68 -12.39 -6.47
C LEU A 66 3.58 -13.43 -7.13
N LEU A 67 4.00 -14.43 -6.38
CA LEU A 67 4.75 -15.58 -6.88
C LEU A 67 3.97 -16.86 -6.58
N GLN A 68 3.71 -17.70 -7.58
CA GLN A 68 3.06 -18.97 -7.32
C GLN A 68 4.04 -19.98 -6.70
N TYR A 69 3.57 -20.82 -5.78
CA TYR A 69 4.30 -22.03 -5.38
C TYR A 69 4.64 -22.89 -6.61
N SER A 70 5.85 -23.45 -6.65
CA SER A 70 6.20 -24.46 -7.65
C SER A 70 5.39 -25.74 -7.42
N SER A 71 5.22 -26.55 -8.47
CA SER A 71 4.55 -27.86 -8.40
C SER A 71 5.08 -28.78 -7.31
N ASP A 72 6.36 -28.60 -6.94
CA ASP A 72 7.09 -29.48 -6.03
C ASP A 72 7.00 -28.99 -4.57
N THR A 73 6.39 -27.82 -4.35
CA THR A 73 6.28 -27.22 -3.02
C THR A 73 4.85 -27.31 -2.51
N THR A 74 4.67 -27.93 -1.35
CA THR A 74 3.37 -27.90 -0.66
C THR A 74 3.15 -26.54 -0.03
N ALA A 75 2.15 -25.81 -0.52
CA ALA A 75 1.73 -24.57 0.10
C ALA A 75 1.26 -24.80 1.55
N PRO A 76 1.67 -23.99 2.52
CA PRO A 76 1.13 -24.03 3.88
C PRO A 76 -0.39 -23.87 3.86
N LYS A 77 -1.06 -24.47 4.83
CA LYS A 77 -2.48 -24.21 5.06
C LYS A 77 -2.62 -22.77 5.56
N ALA A 78 -3.53 -22.02 4.93
CA ALA A 78 -3.89 -20.69 5.41
C ALA A 78 -4.38 -20.78 6.87
N PRO A 79 -3.97 -19.86 7.76
CA PRO A 79 -4.51 -19.77 9.11
C PRO A 79 -6.02 -19.59 9.08
N SER A 80 -6.73 -20.33 9.93
CA SER A 80 -8.20 -20.29 10.02
C SER A 80 -8.71 -19.23 10.98
N VAL A 81 -7.87 -18.77 11.91
CA VAL A 81 -8.18 -17.77 12.93
C VAL A 81 -7.47 -16.48 12.60
N ILE A 82 -8.21 -15.37 12.61
CA ILE A 82 -7.63 -14.04 12.42
C ILE A 82 -7.07 -13.57 13.76
N ASN A 83 -5.77 -13.29 13.80
CA ASN A 83 -5.08 -12.75 14.97
C ASN A 83 -4.55 -11.35 14.66
N PRO A 84 -5.17 -10.27 15.18
CA PRO A 84 -4.72 -8.89 14.98
C PRO A 84 -3.25 -8.59 15.35
N LYS A 85 -2.58 -9.50 16.08
CA LYS A 85 -1.19 -9.36 16.51
C LYS A 85 -0.17 -10.01 15.56
N ASP A 86 -0.62 -10.69 14.50
CA ASP A 86 0.29 -11.29 13.52
C ASP A 86 0.90 -10.22 12.59
N ASN A 87 1.91 -10.62 11.80
CA ASN A 87 2.48 -9.76 10.77
C ASN A 87 1.44 -9.41 9.70
N HIS A 88 1.39 -8.16 9.27
CA HIS A 88 0.44 -7.70 8.27
C HIS A 88 0.97 -6.54 7.43
N ILE A 89 0.32 -6.36 6.28
CA ILE A 89 0.34 -5.10 5.53
C ILE A 89 -0.88 -4.29 5.94
N SER A 90 -0.71 -2.97 6.13
CA SER A 90 -1.78 -2.08 6.59
C SER A 90 -2.08 -1.02 5.55
N PHE A 91 -3.36 -0.80 5.26
CA PHE A 91 -3.82 0.27 4.40
C PHE A 91 -4.67 1.28 5.18
N GLN A 92 -4.46 2.54 4.84
CA GLN A 92 -5.28 3.62 5.34
C GLN A 92 -6.62 3.68 4.61
N CYS A 93 -7.70 3.88 5.35
CA CYS A 93 -9.01 4.15 4.76
C CYS A 93 -9.65 5.41 5.33
N THR A 94 -10.59 5.97 4.56
CA THR A 94 -11.41 7.12 4.95
C THR A 94 -12.70 6.71 5.67
N ASP A 95 -13.19 5.49 5.42
CA ASP A 95 -14.43 4.96 6.00
C ASP A 95 -14.32 3.44 6.22
N THR A 96 -14.07 3.04 7.47
CA THR A 96 -13.99 1.62 7.87
C THR A 96 -15.33 0.90 7.78
N ASN A 97 -16.47 1.61 7.84
CA ASN A 97 -17.79 0.98 7.75
C ASN A 97 -18.11 0.57 6.31
N LEU A 98 -17.71 1.37 5.32
CA LEU A 98 -17.83 0.97 3.92
C LEU A 98 -17.02 -0.30 3.62
N VAL A 99 -15.82 -0.41 4.21
CA VAL A 99 -14.98 -1.60 4.08
C VAL A 99 -15.66 -2.83 4.69
N LYS A 100 -16.22 -2.72 5.90
CA LYS A 100 -16.99 -3.81 6.53
C LYS A 100 -18.09 -4.34 5.62
N ARG A 101 -18.94 -3.44 5.09
CA ARG A 101 -20.05 -3.83 4.20
C ARG A 101 -19.56 -4.60 2.97
N LYS A 102 -18.49 -4.12 2.32
CA LYS A 102 -17.91 -4.83 1.17
C LYS A 102 -17.39 -6.22 1.54
N LEU A 103 -16.72 -6.36 2.68
CA LEU A 103 -16.23 -7.66 3.14
C LEU A 103 -17.40 -8.62 3.45
N GLU A 104 -18.47 -8.13 4.06
CA GLU A 104 -19.70 -8.89 4.30
C GLU A 104 -20.36 -9.35 2.99
N GLU A 105 -20.50 -8.46 2.01
CA GLU A 105 -21.03 -8.76 0.67
C GLU A 105 -20.23 -9.84 -0.05
N MET A 106 -18.91 -9.87 0.17
CA MET A 106 -17.99 -10.84 -0.40
C MET A 106 -17.81 -12.11 0.46
N ALA A 107 -18.54 -12.21 1.59
CA ALA A 107 -18.42 -13.29 2.57
C ALA A 107 -16.99 -13.50 3.12
N ILE A 108 -16.21 -12.42 3.21
CA ILE A 108 -14.86 -12.42 3.77
C ILE A 108 -14.96 -12.23 5.29
N LYS A 109 -14.40 -13.17 6.05
CA LYS A 109 -14.34 -13.07 7.51
C LYS A 109 -13.36 -11.96 7.91
N TYR A 110 -13.75 -11.17 8.90
CA TYR A 110 -12.90 -10.13 9.47
C TYR A 110 -13.10 -10.04 10.99
N VAL A 111 -12.17 -9.38 11.66
CA VAL A 111 -12.29 -8.94 13.06
C VAL A 111 -11.97 -7.46 13.16
N THR A 112 -12.46 -6.80 14.21
CA THR A 112 -12.25 -5.36 14.42
C THR A 112 -11.61 -5.10 15.77
N ALA A 113 -10.79 -4.05 15.86
CA ALA A 113 -10.28 -3.51 17.10
C ALA A 113 -10.45 -1.98 17.12
N VAL A 114 -10.34 -1.40 18.32
CA VAL A 114 -10.31 0.04 18.51
C VAL A 114 -9.11 0.37 19.38
N VAL A 115 -8.33 1.36 18.95
CA VAL A 115 -7.26 1.96 19.74
C VAL A 115 -7.74 3.32 20.24
N GLU A 116 -7.55 3.55 21.53
CA GLU A 116 -7.85 4.82 22.20
C GLU A 116 -6.56 5.44 22.71
N GLU A 117 -6.27 6.67 22.26
CA GLU A 117 -5.10 7.44 22.71
C GLU A 117 -5.52 8.91 22.80
N GLY A 118 -5.37 9.52 23.98
CA GLY A 118 -5.72 10.94 24.18
C GLY A 118 -7.17 11.31 23.84
N GLY A 119 -8.11 10.38 23.98
CA GLY A 119 -9.53 10.56 23.61
C GLY A 119 -9.83 10.43 22.11
N ILE A 120 -8.82 10.10 21.29
CA ILE A 120 -8.97 9.81 19.86
C ILE A 120 -9.21 8.31 19.69
N LEU A 121 -10.26 7.95 18.94
CA LEU A 121 -10.59 6.56 18.60
C LEU A 121 -10.18 6.23 17.16
N VAL A 122 -9.28 5.26 17.03
CA VAL A 122 -8.87 4.67 15.75
C VAL A 122 -9.48 3.30 15.60
N GLY A 123 -10.22 3.11 14.51
CA GLY A 123 -10.76 1.81 14.14
C GLY A 123 -9.75 1.02 13.32
N GLN A 124 -9.62 -0.25 13.66
CA GLN A 124 -8.84 -1.23 12.90
C GLN A 124 -9.74 -2.38 12.47
N LEU A 125 -9.48 -2.91 11.28
CA LEU A 125 -10.16 -4.06 10.73
C LEU A 125 -9.13 -5.01 10.13
N PHE A 126 -9.25 -6.31 10.43
CA PHE A 126 -8.27 -7.33 10.03
C PHE A 126 -8.96 -8.49 9.33
N PHE A 127 -8.37 -8.97 8.24
CA PHE A 127 -8.82 -10.12 7.47
C PHE A 127 -7.65 -10.78 6.75
N HIS A 128 -7.90 -11.94 6.17
CA HIS A 128 -6.91 -12.66 5.37
C HIS A 128 -7.18 -12.49 3.88
N ASP A 129 -6.11 -12.50 3.10
CA ASP A 129 -6.17 -12.80 1.66
C ASP A 129 -6.45 -14.31 1.42
N PRO A 130 -6.56 -14.77 0.16
CA PRO A 130 -6.84 -16.17 -0.15
C PRO A 130 -5.80 -17.15 0.39
N ASP A 131 -4.56 -16.69 0.62
CA ASP A 131 -3.44 -17.50 1.07
C ASP A 131 -3.21 -17.46 2.59
N GLY A 132 -3.87 -16.54 3.30
CA GLY A 132 -3.80 -16.40 4.74
C GLY A 132 -2.94 -15.23 5.22
N TYR A 133 -2.45 -14.39 4.31
CA TYR A 133 -1.71 -13.17 4.65
C TYR A 133 -2.66 -12.16 5.27
N MET A 134 -2.23 -11.60 6.40
CA MET A 134 -3.06 -10.68 7.16
C MET A 134 -2.99 -9.26 6.59
N ILE A 135 -4.17 -8.68 6.40
CA ILE A 135 -4.37 -7.33 5.91
C ILE A 135 -5.09 -6.54 7.00
N GLU A 136 -4.50 -5.41 7.37
CA GLU A 136 -5.13 -4.42 8.23
C GLU A 136 -5.69 -3.27 7.38
N ILE A 137 -6.87 -2.80 7.75
CA ILE A 137 -7.42 -1.52 7.32
C ILE A 137 -7.59 -0.64 8.56
N CYS A 138 -6.96 0.53 8.58
CA CYS A 138 -7.08 1.46 9.69
C CYS A 138 -7.35 2.91 9.27
N ASP A 139 -7.94 3.70 10.17
CA ASP A 139 -8.07 5.15 10.03
C ASP A 139 -7.03 5.91 10.88
N CYS A 140 -5.82 5.34 10.98
CA CYS A 140 -4.74 5.77 11.87
C CYS A 140 -4.29 7.24 11.71
N GLN A 141 -4.63 7.91 10.59
CA GLN A 141 -4.35 9.35 10.38
C GLN A 141 -4.98 10.26 11.45
N LYS A 142 -5.94 9.76 12.22
CA LYS A 142 -6.49 10.48 13.37
C LYS A 142 -5.46 10.69 14.48
N LEU A 143 -4.47 9.81 14.60
CA LEU A 143 -3.43 9.91 15.62
C LEU A 143 -2.22 10.70 15.11
N PRO A 144 -1.65 11.59 15.94
CA PRO A 144 -0.41 12.27 15.58
C PRO A 144 0.76 11.29 15.59
N VAL A 145 1.54 11.26 14.50
CA VAL A 145 2.82 10.52 14.47
C VAL A 145 3.88 11.38 15.14
N LEU A 146 4.22 11.03 16.38
CA LEU A 146 5.23 11.73 17.18
C LEU A 146 6.50 10.88 17.26
N PRO A 147 7.64 11.33 16.71
CA PRO A 147 8.90 10.60 16.87
C PRO A 147 9.34 10.65 18.34
N LEU A 148 9.82 9.52 18.87
CA LEU A 148 10.26 9.42 20.27
C LEU A 148 11.58 10.16 20.54
N SER A 149 12.39 10.36 19.50
CA SER A 149 13.62 11.14 19.54
C SER A 149 13.64 12.18 18.42
N SER A 150 14.62 13.09 18.44
CA SER A 150 14.83 14.11 17.41
C SER A 150 15.07 13.46 16.04
N CYS A 151 14.01 13.24 15.28
CA CYS A 151 14.08 12.63 13.96
C CYS A 151 14.56 13.65 12.91
N PRO A 152 15.54 13.31 12.06
CA PRO A 152 15.80 14.06 10.84
C PRO A 152 14.72 13.73 9.78
N LEU A 153 13.44 13.99 10.08
CA LEU A 153 12.41 14.04 9.04
C LEU A 153 12.74 15.25 8.16
N LYS A 154 13.24 15.00 6.95
CA LYS A 154 13.43 16.05 5.95
C LYS A 154 12.05 16.61 5.62
N LYS A 155 11.81 17.87 5.96
CA LYS A 155 10.60 18.57 5.49
C LYS A 155 10.62 18.54 3.96
N PRO A 156 9.48 18.28 3.29
CA PRO A 156 9.39 18.55 1.87
C PRO A 156 9.77 20.02 1.64
N PRO A 157 10.50 20.35 0.56
CA PRO A 157 10.97 21.70 0.33
C PRO A 157 9.78 22.67 0.35
N HIS A 158 9.81 23.61 1.31
CA HIS A 158 8.89 24.75 1.32
C HIS A 158 9.02 25.47 -0.02
N SER A 159 7.96 25.50 -0.82
CA SER A 159 7.86 26.45 -1.93
C SER A 159 7.89 27.86 -1.35
N THR A 160 9.02 28.54 -1.48
CA THR A 160 9.12 29.97 -1.17
C THR A 160 8.27 30.74 -2.17
N LEU A 161 7.13 31.24 -1.70
CA LEU A 161 6.34 32.27 -2.37
C LEU A 161 7.15 33.56 -2.42
N ALA A 162 7.96 33.70 -3.47
CA ALA A 162 8.58 34.96 -3.88
C ALA A 162 8.71 34.97 -5.41
N ASN A 163 7.58 35.19 -6.10
CA ASN A 163 7.48 36.08 -7.27
C ASN A 163 6.04 36.07 -7.79
N LYS A 164 5.24 37.02 -7.29
CA LYS A 164 4.02 37.49 -7.96
C LYS A 164 4.47 38.19 -9.25
N GLN A 165 4.25 37.56 -10.40
CA GLN A 165 3.64 38.18 -11.60
C GLN A 165 3.68 37.24 -12.85
N GLU A 166 3.69 35.90 -12.73
CA GLU A 166 3.58 35.07 -13.96
C GLU A 166 2.71 33.80 -13.84
N THR A 167 2.23 33.46 -12.65
CA THR A 167 1.57 32.16 -12.41
C THR A 167 0.05 32.25 -12.22
N LEU A 168 -0.62 33.28 -12.75
CA LEU A 168 -2.09 33.38 -12.66
C LEU A 168 -2.84 32.42 -13.61
N ARG A 169 -2.13 31.64 -14.43
CA ARG A 169 -2.73 30.67 -15.37
C ARG A 169 -2.61 29.19 -14.99
N SER A 170 -1.88 28.83 -13.93
CA SER A 170 -1.71 27.41 -13.54
C SER A 170 -2.43 27.03 -12.22
N MET A 171 -3.12 27.98 -11.59
CA MET A 171 -3.85 27.79 -10.32
C MET A 171 -5.12 26.92 -10.41
N MET A 172 -5.32 26.14 -11.48
CA MET A 172 -6.46 25.23 -11.61
C MET A 172 -6.16 23.74 -11.37
N SER A 173 -4.93 23.35 -11.03
CA SER A 173 -4.60 21.92 -10.86
C SER A 173 -3.95 21.54 -9.51
N ALA A 174 -4.19 22.32 -8.46
CA ALA A 174 -3.80 21.93 -7.10
C ALA A 174 -4.90 21.08 -6.44
N LYS A 175 -5.01 19.80 -6.81
CA LYS A 175 -5.74 18.78 -6.03
C LYS A 175 -4.93 17.48 -5.95
N SER A 176 -4.60 17.11 -4.70
CA SER A 176 -4.18 15.77 -4.24
C SER A 176 -2.87 15.18 -4.82
N LEU A 177 -1.72 15.53 -4.23
CA LEU A 177 -0.45 14.83 -4.45
C LEU A 177 -0.26 13.70 -3.42
N CYS A 178 -0.61 12.48 -3.82
CA CYS A 178 0.11 11.25 -3.46
C CYS A 178 -0.32 10.02 -4.29
N SER A 179 -1.28 10.14 -5.21
CA SER A 179 -1.59 9.09 -6.19
C SER A 179 -1.56 9.56 -7.64
N ALA A 180 -1.67 10.87 -7.88
CA ALA A 180 -1.78 11.43 -9.23
C ALA A 180 -0.48 11.38 -10.04
N GLY A 181 0.69 11.52 -9.39
CA GLY A 181 1.98 11.52 -10.09
C GLY A 181 2.32 10.16 -10.71
N GLU A 182 2.05 9.09 -9.99
CA GLU A 182 2.27 7.72 -10.47
C GLU A 182 1.18 7.27 -11.43
N ALA A 183 -0.08 7.64 -11.21
CA ALA A 183 -1.14 7.39 -12.18
C ALA A 183 -0.87 8.08 -13.53
N ASN A 184 -0.35 9.31 -13.51
CA ASN A 184 0.09 10.00 -14.73
C ASN A 184 1.26 9.27 -15.39
N TRP A 185 2.27 8.84 -14.63
CA TRP A 185 3.38 8.06 -15.16
C TRP A 185 2.95 6.70 -15.76
N MET A 186 2.01 6.01 -15.11
CA MET A 186 1.42 4.77 -15.64
C MET A 186 0.66 5.02 -16.95
N LEU A 187 -0.08 6.12 -17.04
CA LEU A 187 -0.81 6.53 -18.24
C LEU A 187 0.15 6.91 -19.38
N ASP A 188 1.21 7.67 -19.07
CA ASP A 188 2.24 8.07 -20.03
C ASP A 188 2.96 6.85 -20.62
N ASN A 189 3.30 5.87 -19.78
CA ASN A 189 3.89 4.62 -20.25
C ASN A 189 2.93 3.78 -21.10
N LEU A 190 1.64 3.74 -20.74
CA LEU A 190 0.63 3.04 -21.54
C LEU A 190 0.49 3.69 -22.93
N ILE A 191 0.49 5.02 -23.01
CA ILE A 191 0.43 5.75 -24.29
C ILE A 191 1.66 5.44 -25.15
N ASN A 192 2.86 5.44 -24.55
CA ASN A 192 4.09 5.11 -25.27
C ASN A 192 4.05 3.67 -25.81
N ASP A 193 3.62 2.69 -25.00
CA ASP A 193 3.46 1.29 -25.43
C ASP A 193 2.44 1.15 -26.58
N ILE A 194 1.34 1.93 -26.59
CA ILE A 194 0.34 1.89 -27.68
C ILE A 194 0.89 2.47 -28.99
N VAL A 195 1.66 3.56 -28.91
CA VAL A 195 2.25 4.22 -30.09
C VAL A 195 3.27 3.31 -30.78
N ASP A 196 4.05 2.54 -30.02
CA ASP A 196 5.04 1.60 -30.54
C ASP A 196 4.44 0.37 -31.25
N ILE A 197 3.14 0.07 -31.05
CA ILE A 197 2.43 -1.04 -31.73
C ILE A 197 1.85 -0.61 -33.08
N THR A 198 1.76 0.69 -33.36
CA THR A 198 1.15 1.26 -34.57
C THR A 198 2.10 1.55 -35.74
N PHE A 199 3.34 1.04 -35.72
CA PHE A 199 4.32 1.16 -36.82
C PHE A 199 4.82 -0.19 -37.33
#